data_AF-A0A925KGN0-F1
#
_entry.id   AF-A0A925KGN0-F1
#
_cell.length_a   1.000
_cell.length_b   1.000
_cell.length_c   1.000
_cell.angle_alpha   90.00
_cell.angle_beta   90.00
_cell.angle_gamma   90.00
#
_symmetry.space_group_name_H-M   'P 1'
#
loop_
_entity.id
_entity.type
_entity.pdbx_description
1 polymer ?
#
loop_
_entity_poly.entity_id
_entity_poly.type
_entity_poly.pdbx_seq_one_letter_code
_entity_poly.pdbx_strand_id
1 'polypeptide(L)'
;MRVHRLRESDVAQGMDPERAMRRLLEFVGSRPLVGYFLEFDVAMLNREIWPLLGVRLPQPKIEVSAMYYDFKNRQLPTHERGGTIDLRFATMMNALDLPLRDA
;
A
#
# COMPACT_ATOMS: atom_id res chain seq x y z
N MET A 1 -4.06 20.77 4.67
CA MET A 1 -3.03 20.34 3.70
C MET A 1 -3.58 19.17 2.92
N ARG A 2 -3.62 19.22 1.58
CA ARG A 2 -3.93 18.03 0.76
C ARG A 2 -2.82 17.01 0.99
N VAL A 3 -3.14 15.92 1.68
CA VAL A 3 -2.24 14.81 1.96
C VAL A 3 -1.57 14.29 0.67
N HIS A 4 -2.23 14.48 -0.48
CA HIS A 4 -1.84 13.93 -1.77
C HIS A 4 -1.13 14.95 -2.69
N ARG A 5 -0.98 16.22 -2.28
CA ARG A 5 -0.45 17.34 -3.09
C ARG A 5 -1.07 17.58 -4.48
N LEU A 6 -2.07 16.79 -4.90
CA LEU A 6 -2.79 16.97 -6.15
C LEU A 6 -3.60 18.27 -6.14
N ARG A 7 -3.39 19.14 -7.12
CA ARG A 7 -4.20 20.34 -7.36
C ARG A 7 -5.50 19.95 -8.03
N GLU A 8 -6.51 20.82 -7.94
CA GLU A 8 -7.79 20.59 -8.63
C GLU A 8 -7.59 20.47 -10.14
N SER A 9 -6.65 21.23 -10.70
CA SER A 9 -6.19 21.11 -12.09
C SER A 9 -5.66 19.73 -12.44
N ASP A 10 -4.98 19.06 -11.51
CA ASP A 10 -4.33 17.77 -11.76
C ASP A 10 -5.37 16.64 -11.84
N VAL A 11 -6.52 16.82 -11.19
CA VAL A 11 -7.67 15.89 -11.23
C VAL A 11 -8.76 16.31 -12.21
N ALA A 12 -8.74 17.55 -12.72
CA ALA A 12 -9.78 18.08 -13.61
C ALA A 12 -9.86 17.35 -14.96
N GLN A 13 -8.78 16.67 -15.38
CA GLN A 13 -8.74 15.79 -16.55
C GLN A 13 -8.59 14.32 -16.14
N GLY A 14 -9.03 13.99 -14.92
CA GLY A 14 -9.02 12.63 -14.39
C GLY A 14 -9.80 11.68 -15.29
N MET A 15 -9.32 10.44 -15.35
CA MET A 15 -10.01 9.38 -16.06
C MET A 15 -11.28 8.98 -15.31
N ASP A 16 -12.32 8.62 -16.05
CA ASP A 16 -13.49 7.94 -15.49
C ASP A 16 -13.06 6.75 -14.59
N PRO A 17 -13.61 6.62 -13.36
CA PRO A 17 -13.21 5.59 -12.42
C PRO A 17 -13.32 4.17 -12.96
N GLU A 18 -14.37 3.83 -13.70
CA GLU A 18 -14.51 2.50 -14.29
C GLU A 18 -13.39 2.23 -15.30
N ARG A 19 -13.13 3.19 -16.19
CA ARG A 19 -12.03 3.06 -17.17
C ARG A 19 -10.67 2.93 -16.47
N ALA A 20 -10.46 3.68 -15.39
CA ALA A 20 -9.25 3.59 -14.59
C ALA A 20 -9.11 2.20 -13.92
N MET A 21 -10.20 1.67 -13.35
CA MET A 21 -10.21 0.34 -12.72
C MET A 21 -9.94 -0.77 -13.73
N ARG A 22 -10.51 -0.71 -14.94
CA ARG A 22 -10.23 -1.69 -15.99
C ARG A 22 -8.75 -1.72 -16.37
N ARG A 23 -8.14 -0.54 -16.58
CA ARG A 23 -6.71 -0.43 -16.87
C ARG A 23 -5.84 -0.90 -15.71
N LEU A 24 -6.24 -0.61 -14.47
CA LEU A 24 -5.54 -1.08 -13.29
C LEU A 24 -5.59 -2.62 -13.21
N LEU A 25 -6.76 -3.22 -13.40
CA LEU A 25 -6.96 -4.67 -13.36
C LEU A 25 -6.16 -5.39 -14.44
N GLU A 26 -6.16 -4.87 -15.68
CA GLU A 26 -5.32 -5.37 -16.76
C GLU A 26 -3.83 -5.24 -16.41
N PHE A 27 -3.43 -4.10 -15.85
CA PHE A 27 -2.06 -3.88 -15.43
C PHE A 27 -1.66 -4.91 -14.37
N VAL A 28 -2.37 -4.99 -13.23
CA VAL A 28 -2.00 -5.85 -12.09
C VAL A 28 -2.15 -7.35 -12.40
N GLY A 29 -3.12 -7.73 -13.24
CA GLY A 29 -3.42 -9.12 -13.55
C GLY A 29 -3.64 -9.96 -12.28
N SER A 30 -3.08 -11.18 -12.28
CA SER A 30 -3.15 -12.11 -11.14
C SER A 30 -2.02 -11.94 -10.12
N ARG A 31 -1.15 -10.95 -10.29
CA ARG A 31 0.06 -10.78 -9.48
C ARG A 31 -0.28 -10.30 -8.07
N PRO A 32 0.52 -10.67 -7.05
CA PRO A 32 0.35 -10.13 -5.70
C PRO A 32 0.39 -8.60 -5.68
N LEU A 33 -0.43 -8.02 -4.82
CA LEU A 33 -0.38 -6.59 -4.48
C LEU A 33 0.62 -6.42 -3.35
N VAL A 34 1.60 -5.54 -3.56
CA VAL A 34 2.63 -5.23 -2.57
C VAL A 34 2.50 -3.77 -2.21
N GLY A 35 2.46 -3.45 -0.91
CA GLY A 35 2.30 -2.07 -0.46
C GLY A 35 2.75 -1.85 0.98
N TYR A 36 2.73 -0.58 1.35
CA TYR A 36 3.01 -0.08 2.70
C TYR A 36 1.71 0.51 3.26
N PHE A 37 1.17 -0.09 4.31
CA PHE A 37 -0.21 0.14 4.77
C PHE A 37 -1.27 -0.13 3.66
N LEU A 38 -1.05 -1.22 2.94
CA LEU A 38 -1.80 -1.71 1.78
C LEU A 38 -3.29 -1.94 2.06
N GLU A 39 -3.67 -2.21 3.31
CA GLU A 39 -5.08 -2.43 3.68
C GLU A 39 -5.97 -1.24 3.25
N PHE A 40 -5.48 -0.02 3.46
CA PHE A 40 -6.23 1.19 3.10
C PHE A 40 -6.44 1.30 1.59
N ASP A 41 -5.38 1.15 0.80
CA ASP A 41 -5.46 1.21 -0.66
C ASP A 41 -6.37 0.11 -1.22
N VAL A 42 -6.24 -1.12 -0.70
CA VAL A 42 -7.09 -2.25 -1.12
C VAL A 42 -8.56 -2.00 -0.76
N ALA A 43 -8.84 -1.40 0.39
CA ALA A 43 -10.21 -1.03 0.76
C ALA A 43 -10.79 0.02 -0.19
N MET A 44 -10.01 1.04 -0.56
CA MET A 44 -10.41 2.04 -1.54
C MET A 44 -10.67 1.42 -2.91
N LEU A 45 -9.77 0.57 -3.41
CA LEU A 45 -9.95 -0.10 -4.70
C LEU A 45 -11.16 -1.03 -4.71
N ASN A 46 -11.39 -1.78 -3.63
CA ASN A 46 -12.54 -2.68 -3.53
C ASN A 46 -13.88 -1.94 -3.55
N ARG A 47 -13.94 -0.69 -3.06
CA ARG A 47 -15.15 0.13 -3.15
C ARG A 47 -15.53 0.44 -4.61
N GLU A 48 -14.54 0.67 -5.47
CA GLU A 48 -14.76 0.94 -6.89
C GLU A 48 -14.91 -0.34 -7.73
N ILE A 49 -14.26 -1.43 -7.33
CA ILE A 49 -14.31 -2.71 -8.07
C ILE A 49 -15.59 -3.50 -7.80
N TRP A 50 -16.13 -3.43 -6.58
CA TRP A 50 -17.30 -4.21 -6.20
C TRP A 50 -18.51 -3.96 -7.12
N PRO A 51 -18.88 -2.70 -7.46
CA PRO A 51 -19.96 -2.44 -8.42
C PRO A 51 -19.68 -2.97 -9.84
N LEU A 52 -18.40 -3.10 -10.23
CA LEU A 52 -18.00 -3.49 -11.58
C LEU A 52 -17.98 -5.01 -11.79
N LEU A 53 -17.54 -5.76 -10.78
CA LEU A 53 -17.28 -7.20 -10.91
C LEU A 53 -18.04 -8.08 -9.91
N GLY A 54 -18.68 -7.48 -8.90
CA GLY A 54 -19.33 -8.23 -7.81
C GLY A 54 -18.37 -8.99 -6.90
N VAL A 55 -17.05 -8.77 -7.04
CA VAL A 55 -16.01 -9.41 -6.24
C VAL A 55 -14.99 -8.37 -5.79
N ARG A 56 -14.32 -8.65 -4.67
CA ARG A 56 -13.13 -7.89 -4.22
C ARG A 56 -11.89 -8.39 -4.97
N LEU A 57 -10.82 -7.60 -4.97
CA LEU A 57 -9.51 -7.97 -5.50
C LEU A 57 -9.06 -9.32 -4.89
N PRO A 58 -8.93 -10.39 -5.69
CA PRO A 58 -8.58 -11.71 -5.18
C PRO A 58 -7.07 -11.91 -4.96
N GLN A 59 -6.24 -11.01 -5.50
CA GLN A 59 -4.78 -11.11 -5.47
C GLN A 59 -4.27 -11.22 -4.02
N PRO A 60 -3.21 -12.01 -3.74
CA PRO A 60 -2.54 -11.99 -2.44
C PRO A 60 -2.08 -10.57 -2.09
N LYS A 61 -2.17 -10.21 -0.81
CA LYS A 61 -1.76 -8.89 -0.30
C LYS A 61 -0.49 -9.08 0.54
N ILE A 62 0.55 -8.37 0.16
CA ILE A 62 1.86 -8.39 0.82
C ILE A 62 2.05 -7.02 1.47
N GLU A 63 1.87 -6.99 2.79
CA GLU A 63 2.06 -5.79 3.61
C GLU A 63 3.51 -5.69 4.07
N VAL A 64 4.26 -4.76 3.48
CA VAL A 64 5.69 -4.60 3.74
C VAL A 64 5.97 -4.13 5.17
N SER A 65 5.09 -3.31 5.76
CA SER A 65 5.27 -2.87 7.16
C SER A 65 5.15 -4.03 8.15
N ALA A 66 4.25 -4.98 7.91
CA ALA A 66 4.10 -6.19 8.70
C ALA A 66 5.29 -7.13 8.53
N MET A 67 5.78 -7.31 7.30
CA MET A 67 7.02 -8.07 7.05
C MET A 67 8.22 -7.49 7.81
N TYR A 68 8.34 -6.16 7.82
CA TYR A 68 9.39 -5.47 8.56
C TYR A 68 9.22 -5.60 10.07
N TYR A 69 7.99 -5.46 10.58
CA TYR A 69 7.67 -5.70 11.98
C TYR A 69 8.14 -7.09 12.41
N ASP A 70 7.73 -8.13 11.70
CA ASP A 70 8.09 -9.51 11.99
C ASP A 70 9.61 -9.73 11.92
N PHE A 71 10.26 -9.13 10.92
CA PHE A 71 11.72 -9.18 10.77
C PHE A 71 12.45 -8.57 11.97
N LYS A 72 12.06 -7.37 12.40
CA LYS A 72 12.69 -6.69 13.55
C LYS A 72 12.32 -7.36 14.87
N ASN A 73 11.06 -7.77 15.04
CA ASN A 73 10.57 -8.46 16.24
C ASN A 73 11.34 -9.77 16.50
N ARG A 74 11.66 -10.53 15.44
CA ARG A 74 12.49 -11.75 15.58
C ARG A 74 13.91 -11.49 16.08
N GLN A 75 14.45 -10.29 15.86
CA GLN A 75 15.80 -9.89 16.30
C GLN A 75 15.83 -9.41 17.75
N LEU A 76 14.67 -9.05 18.33
CA LEU A 76 14.61 -8.59 19.71
C LEU A 76 14.81 -9.75 20.70
N PRO A 77 15.41 -9.48 21.89
CA PRO A 77 15.40 -10.41 23.01
C PRO A 77 13.99 -10.91 23.31
N THR A 78 13.84 -12.17 23.74
CA THR A 78 12.52 -12.79 23.93
C THR A 78 11.56 -11.97 24.80
N HIS A 79 12.08 -11.25 25.80
CA HIS A 79 11.27 -10.43 26.71
C HIS A 79 10.82 -9.08 26.10
N GLU A 80 11.42 -8.63 25.00
CA GLU A 80 11.04 -7.41 24.27
C GLU A 80 10.17 -7.71 23.04
N ARG A 81 9.99 -8.99 22.69
CA ARG A 81 9.18 -9.41 21.55
C ARG A 81 7.71 -9.05 21.75
N GLY A 82 7.04 -8.68 20.67
CA GLY A 82 5.65 -8.20 20.69
C GLY A 82 5.53 -6.72 21.08
N GLY A 83 6.67 -6.04 21.30
CA GLY A 83 6.71 -4.61 21.56
C GLY A 83 6.33 -3.75 20.36
N THR A 84 6.29 -2.43 20.60
CA THR A 84 6.08 -1.45 19.54
C THR A 84 7.35 -1.26 18.72
N ILE A 85 7.22 -1.29 17.41
CA ILE A 85 8.31 -1.02 16.46
C ILE A 85 7.89 0.17 15.61
N ASP A 86 8.79 1.13 15.40
CA ASP A 86 8.50 2.28 14.54
C ASP A 86 8.45 1.85 13.07
N LEU A 87 7.24 1.85 12.51
CA LEU A 87 6.95 1.45 11.14
C LEU A 87 6.84 2.64 10.18
N ARG A 88 7.24 3.86 10.56
CA ARG A 88 7.27 4.99 9.62
C ARG A 88 8.21 4.66 8.45
N PHE A 89 7.77 4.96 7.23
CA PHE A 89 8.50 4.60 6.00
C PHE A 89 9.96 5.08 6.05
N ALA A 90 10.19 6.34 6.40
CA ALA A 90 11.55 6.89 6.53
C ALA A 90 12.38 6.14 7.59
N THR A 91 11.79 5.78 8.73
CA THR A 91 12.48 4.98 9.76
C THR A 91 12.87 3.61 9.22
N MET A 92 11.95 2.92 8.55
CA MET A 92 12.21 1.60 7.95
C MET A 92 13.32 1.66 6.91
N MET A 93 13.27 2.64 6.01
CA MET A 93 14.26 2.81 4.95
C MET A 93 15.66 3.07 5.53
N ASN A 94 15.76 4.01 6.48
CA ASN A 94 17.02 4.31 7.16
C ASN A 94 17.56 3.09 7.92
N ALA A 95 16.70 2.37 8.63
CA ALA A 95 17.09 1.19 9.42
C ALA A 95 17.50 -0.02 8.58
N LEU A 96 17.17 -0.03 7.28
CA LEU A 96 17.55 -1.05 6.31
C LEU A 96 18.67 -0.58 5.36
N ASP A 97 19.20 0.64 5.56
CA ASP A 97 20.18 1.28 4.69
C ASP A 97 19.70 1.34 3.22
N LEU A 98 18.42 1.64 3.02
CA LEU A 98 17.79 1.77 1.70
C LEU A 98 17.71 3.23 1.26
N PRO A 99 17.89 3.52 -0.04
CA PRO A 99 17.85 4.88 -0.55
C PRO A 99 16.42 5.46 -0.46
N LEU A 100 16.28 6.65 0.12
CA LEU A 100 15.08 7.45 0.00
C LEU A 100 15.04 8.08 -1.39
N ARG A 101 13.92 7.94 -2.10
CA ARG A 101 13.65 8.68 -3.33
C ARG A 101 12.68 9.81 -3.01
N ASP A 102 12.99 11.00 -3.50
CA ASP A 102 12.01 12.08 -3.50
C ASP A 102 10.83 11.67 -4.40
N ALA A 103 9.62 11.82 -3.86
CA ALA A 103 8.36 11.53 -4.55
C ALA A 103 7.80 12.76 -5.25
#